data_AF-M1ZC65-F1
#
_entry.id   AF-M1ZC65-F1
#
_cell.length_a   1.000
_cell.length_b   1.000
_cell.length_c   1.000
_cell.angle_alpha   90.00
_cell.angle_beta   90.00
_cell.angle_gamma   90.00
#
_symmetry.space_group_name_H-M   'P 1'
#
loop_
_entity.id
_entity.type
_entity.pdbx_description
1 polymer ?
#
loop_
_entity_poly.entity_id
_entity_poly.type
_entity_poly.pdbx_seq_one_letter_code
_entity_poly.pdbx_strand_id
1 'polypeptide(L)' 'MMTKTYKLETLTCPSCMAKIEGALIKIKGVKETEVLFNSSKAKVTFDESIVESEDIKLVIERLGYRVLGEK' A
#
# COMPACT_ATOMS: atom_id res chain seq x y z
N MET A 1 -2.22 7.33 -14.74
CA MET A 1 -2.37 6.12 -13.89
C MET A 1 -1.01 5.50 -13.75
N MET A 2 -0.57 5.36 -12.51
CA MET A 2 0.75 4.91 -12.15
C MET A 2 0.64 3.71 -11.21
N THR A 3 1.54 2.74 -11.37
CA THR A 3 1.66 1.62 -10.46
C THR A 3 2.98 1.74 -9.71
N LYS A 4 2.92 1.70 -8.38
CA LYS A 4 4.10 1.70 -7.52
C LYS A 4 4.10 0.52 -6.56
N THR A 5 5.29 0.11 -6.16
CA THR A 5 5.51 -0.97 -5.21
C THR A 5 6.16 -0.42 -3.95
N TYR A 6 5.47 -0.53 -2.83
CA TYR A 6 5.94 -0.15 -1.51
C TYR A 6 6.52 -1.36 -0.80
N LYS A 7 7.76 -1.26 -0.34
CA LYS A 7 8.39 -2.26 0.53
C LYS A 7 7.99 -1.96 1.97
N LEU A 8 7.39 -2.93 2.63
CA LEU A 8 6.93 -2.81 4.00
C LEU A 8 7.91 -3.50 4.94
N GLU A 9 7.81 -3.17 6.23
CA GLU A 9 8.40 -3.99 7.27
C GLU A 9 7.78 -5.41 7.30
N THR A 10 8.45 -6.33 8.00
CA THR A 10 8.06 -7.75 8.03
C THR A 10 6.61 -7.91 8.48
N LEU A 11 5.75 -8.32 7.55
CA LEU A 11 4.38 -8.67 7.86
C LEU A 11 4.38 -10.03 8.57
N THR A 12 3.89 -10.07 9.80
CA THR A 12 3.92 -11.27 10.67
C THR A 12 2.59 -11.99 10.76
N CYS A 13 1.49 -11.44 10.26
CA CYS A 13 0.18 -12.07 10.30
C CYS A 13 -0.56 -12.00 8.94
N PRO A 14 -1.16 -13.11 8.46
CA PRO A 14 -1.97 -13.10 7.23
C PRO A 14 -3.13 -12.10 7.27
N SER A 15 -3.68 -11.84 8.47
CA SER A 15 -4.75 -10.85 8.65
C SER A 15 -4.30 -9.41 8.39
N CYS A 16 -2.99 -9.12 8.46
CA CYS A 16 -2.41 -7.81 8.14
C CYS A 16 -2.60 -7.46 6.65
N MET A 17 -2.51 -8.46 5.76
CA MET A 17 -2.62 -8.27 4.31
C MET A 17 -3.98 -7.66 3.94
N ALA A 18 -5.07 -8.31 4.34
CA ALA A 18 -6.43 -7.87 4.03
C ALA A 18 -6.74 -6.48 4.61
N LYS A 19 -6.15 -6.16 5.77
CA LYS A 19 -6.30 -4.84 6.39
C LYS A 19 -5.62 -3.73 5.57
N ILE A 20 -4.44 -4.00 5.03
CA ILE A 20 -3.71 -3.06 4.16
C ILE A 20 -4.46 -2.87 2.84
N GLU A 21 -4.80 -3.96 2.14
CA GLU A 21 -5.56 -3.88 0.87
C GLU A 21 -6.88 -3.14 1.04
N GLY A 22 -7.66 -3.51 2.07
CA GLY A 22 -8.95 -2.89 2.36
C GLY A 22 -8.86 -1.41 2.73
N ALA A 23 -7.72 -0.94 3.25
CA ALA A 23 -7.49 0.48 3.52
C ALA A 23 -7.06 1.22 2.25
N LEU A 24 -6.17 0.63 1.46
CA LEU A 24 -5.62 1.23 0.24
C LEU A 24 -6.70 1.40 -0.83
N ILE A 25 -7.57 0.39 -1.03
CA ILE A 25 -8.63 0.45 -2.04
C ILE A 25 -9.69 1.51 -1.74
N LYS A 26 -9.80 1.95 -0.48
CA LYS A 26 -10.72 3.03 -0.06
C LYS A 26 -10.17 4.42 -0.38
N ILE A 27 -8.90 4.54 -0.71
CA ILE A 27 -8.29 5.82 -1.06
C ILE A 27 -8.84 6.25 -2.42
N LYS A 28 -9.38 7.46 -2.47
CA LYS A 28 -9.88 8.04 -3.72
C LYS A 28 -8.73 8.16 -4.72
N GLY A 29 -8.92 7.60 -5.92
CA GLY A 29 -7.87 7.57 -6.96
C GLY A 29 -7.09 6.26 -7.02
N VAL A 30 -7.16 5.40 -5.99
CA VAL A 30 -6.65 4.03 -6.08
C VAL A 30 -7.63 3.18 -6.88
N LYS A 31 -7.08 2.40 -7.83
CA LYS A 31 -7.83 1.51 -8.72
C LYS A 31 -7.61 0.05 -8.39
N GLU A 32 -6.37 -0.31 -8.05
CA GLU A 32 -5.99 -1.69 -7.78
C GLU A 32 -4.93 -1.74 -6.69
N THR A 33 -5.00 -2.76 -5.85
CA THR A 33 -4.08 -3.00 -4.74
C THR A 33 -3.78 -4.48 -4.67
N GLU A 34 -2.50 -4.83 -4.55
CA GLU A 34 -2.04 -6.21 -4.41
C GLU A 34 -0.96 -6.27 -3.34
N VAL A 35 -1.21 -6.99 -2.25
CA VAL A 35 -0.25 -7.12 -1.14
C VAL A 35 0.43 -8.49 -1.16
N LEU A 36 1.71 -8.47 -1.51
CA LEU A 36 2.59 -9.64 -1.58
C LEU A 36 3.23 -9.91 -0.22
N PHE A 37 2.48 -10.55 0.68
CA PHE A 37 2.91 -10.89 2.06
C PHE A 37 4.25 -11.63 2.11
N ASN A 38 4.45 -12.64 1.25
CA ASN A 38 5.70 -13.40 1.17
C ASN A 38 6.94 -12.53 0.90
N SER A 39 6.76 -11.39 0.24
CA SER A 39 7.85 -10.48 -0.10
C SER A 39 7.83 -9.17 0.70
N SER A 40 6.87 -9.01 1.63
CA SER A 40 6.59 -7.77 2.35
C SER A 40 6.52 -6.56 1.41
N LYS A 41 5.71 -6.67 0.35
CA LYS A 41 5.51 -5.60 -0.64
C LYS A 41 4.02 -5.34 -0.85
N ALA A 42 3.67 -4.10 -1.13
CA ALA A 42 2.33 -3.67 -1.54
C ALA A 42 2.44 -2.97 -2.89
N LYS A 43 1.81 -3.52 -3.93
CA LYS A 43 1.71 -2.93 -5.25
C LYS A 43 0.38 -2.19 -5.34
N VAL A 44 0.42 -0.92 -5.72
CA VAL A 44 -0.75 -0.05 -5.78
C VAL A 44 -0.79 0.65 -7.11
N THR A 45 -1.91 0.53 -7.81
CA THR A 45 -2.21 1.28 -9.03
C THR A 45 -3.16 2.40 -8.69
N PHE A 46 -2.75 3.63 -8.95
CA PHE A 46 -3.49 4.83 -8.58
C PHE A 46 -3.37 5.93 -9.63
N ASP A 47 -4.25 6.92 -9.53
CA ASP A 47 -4.22 8.13 -10.34
C ASP A 47 -3.44 9.24 -9.62
N GLU A 48 -2.24 9.53 -10.13
CA GLU A 48 -1.35 10.60 -9.63
C GLU A 48 -1.96 12.00 -9.71
N SER A 49 -3.05 12.19 -10.47
CA SER A 49 -3.79 13.47 -10.49
C SER A 49 -4.78 13.62 -9.33
N ILE A 50 -5.06 12.52 -8.61
CA ILE A 50 -6.07 12.45 -7.53
C ILE A 50 -5.41 12.18 -6.18
N VAL A 51 -4.38 11.34 -6.15
CA VAL A 51 -3.67 10.95 -4.93
C VAL A 51 -2.18 10.81 -5.19
N GLU A 52 -1.38 11.26 -4.23
CA GLU A 52 0.07 11.16 -4.32
C GLU A 52 0.59 9.87 -3.66
N SER A 53 1.81 9.50 -4.05
CA SER A 53 2.54 8.38 -3.45
C SER A 53 2.65 8.49 -1.93
N GLU A 54 2.84 9.72 -1.45
CA GLU A 54 3.04 10.02 -0.03
C GLU A 54 1.76 9.75 0.78
N ASP A 55 0.57 10.07 0.24
CA ASP A 55 -0.70 9.76 0.89
C ASP A 55 -0.89 8.25 1.07
N ILE A 56 -0.49 7.47 0.07
CA ILE A 56 -0.56 6.01 0.12
C ILE A 56 0.36 5.48 1.22
N LYS A 57 1.60 5.99 1.33
CA LYS A 57 2.50 5.62 2.43
C LYS A 57 1.90 5.98 3.79
N LEU A 58 1.38 7.19 3.94
CA LEU A 58 0.79 7.67 5.18
C LEU A 58 -0.36 6.78 5.65
N VAL A 59 -1.19 6.28 4.74
CA VAL A 59 -2.25 5.33 5.09
C VAL A 59 -1.66 4.02 5.62
N ILE A 60 -0.62 3.49 4.97
CA ILE A 60 0.05 2.26 5.42
C ILE A 60 0.69 2.45 6.81
N GLU A 61 1.35 3.58 7.03
CA GLU A 61 1.95 3.92 8.33
C GLU A 61 0.90 4.14 9.43
N ARG A 62 -0.25 4.74 9.10
CA ARG A 62 -1.38 4.89 10.04
C ARG A 62 -1.99 3.54 10.46
N LEU A 63 -1.85 2.51 9.65
CA LEU A 63 -2.25 1.15 10.03
C LEU A 63 -1.23 0.48 10.97
N GLY A 64 -0.06 1.10 11.17
CA GLY A 64 1.02 0.60 12.00
C GLY A 64 2.11 -0.15 11.23
N TYR A 65 2.22 0.01 9.91
CA TYR A 65 3.28 -0.60 9.10
C TYR A 65 4.20 0.44 8.49
N ARG A 66 5.49 0.36 8.76
CA ARG A 66 6.52 1.23 8.20
C ARG A 66 6.80 0.87 6.74
N VAL A 67 6.86 1.91 5.91
CA VAL A 67 7.30 1.78 4.51
C VAL A 67 8.82 1.97 4.48
N LEU A 68 9.54 0.91 4.12
CA LEU A 68 11.00 0.90 4.02
C LEU A 68 11.51 1.51 2.70
N GLY A 69 10.64 1.63 1.70
CA GLY A 69 10.94 2.24 0.41
C GLY A 69 9.80 2.07 -0.57
N GLU A 70 9.86 2.79 -1.69
CA GLU A 70 8.92 2.67 -2.81
C GLU A 70 9.69 2.60 -4.12
N LYS A 71 9.13 1.90 -5.11
CA LYS A 71 9.73 1.75 -6.44
C LYS A 71 8.67 1.72 -7.53
#